data_AF-A0A9D2MLS5-F1
#
_entry.id   AF-A0A9D2MLS5-F1
#
_cell.length_a   1.000
_cell.length_b   1.000
_cell.length_c   1.000
_cell.angle_alpha   90.00
_cell.angle_beta   90.00
_cell.angle_gamma   90.00
#
_symmetry.space_group_name_H-M   'P 1'
#
loop_
_entity.id
_entity.type
_entity.pdbx_description
1 polymer ?
#
loop_
_entity_poly.entity_id
_entity_poly.type
_entity_poly.pdbx_seq_one_letter_code
_entity_poly.pdbx_strand_id
1 'polypeptide(L)'
;MENNYDVEFSYGGTLEKPEVSRNVDRNTLVKSRKWTRFPTNYGNLLSAHAPTLGDFFTIKRGLATGDNDFFILSKEKIEELNLDMNFFTPILPSPRYLKCNEVFSDKYGNPCLDTQYFLLNCTLPEEEVKKNHPSIWNYLSSGIDTTAQKYLCKNRKVWYYQENRSATPFLCSYMGRRNDEHATPFRFILNHTSAIATNSYLMLYPKATLQETIARTPDILYEVWNALNNITANDLESEGRVYGGGLKKIEPKELSYVKCPRLAKLLV
;
A
#
# COMPACT_ATOMS: atom_id res chain seq x y z
N MET A 1 -4.09 7.55 43.46
CA MET A 1 -4.11 6.35 42.61
C MET A 1 -5.45 6.36 41.89
N GLU A 2 -5.48 6.44 40.56
CA GLU A 2 -6.75 6.34 39.83
C GLU A 2 -7.34 4.92 40.02
N ASN A 3 -8.65 4.81 40.26
CA ASN A 3 -9.30 3.53 40.46
C ASN A 3 -9.21 2.66 39.19
N ASN A 4 -8.78 1.41 39.36
CA ASN A 4 -8.90 0.40 38.31
C ASN A 4 -10.35 -0.10 38.31
N TYR A 5 -11.01 -0.04 37.17
CA TYR A 5 -12.37 -0.55 36.97
C TYR A 5 -12.43 -1.33 35.66
N ASP A 6 -13.42 -2.21 35.54
CA ASP A 6 -13.61 -3.04 34.36
C ASP A 6 -14.46 -2.32 33.31
N VAL A 7 -14.07 -2.49 32.05
CA VAL A 7 -14.82 -2.01 30.89
C VAL A 7 -15.24 -3.23 30.07
N GLU A 8 -16.55 -3.34 29.81
CA GLU A 8 -17.09 -4.42 28.99
C GLU A 8 -16.90 -4.10 27.49
N PHE A 9 -16.30 -5.05 26.77
CA PHE A 9 -16.22 -5.06 25.32
C PHE A 9 -17.11 -6.17 24.78
N SER A 10 -17.95 -5.84 23.80
CA SER A 10 -18.82 -6.79 23.12
C SER A 10 -18.57 -6.79 21.59
N TYR A 11 -18.77 -7.93 20.94
CA TYR A 11 -18.60 -8.11 19.50
C TYR A 11 -19.52 -9.20 18.93
N GLY A 12 -19.99 -9.00 17.70
CA GLY A 12 -20.93 -9.91 17.02
C GLY A 12 -22.36 -9.83 17.56
N GLY A 13 -23.32 -10.45 16.87
CA GLY A 13 -24.72 -10.47 17.30
C GLY A 13 -25.40 -9.09 17.32
N THR A 14 -26.28 -8.87 18.30
CA THR A 14 -26.96 -7.58 18.54
C THR A 14 -26.43 -6.91 19.80
N LEU A 15 -26.75 -5.62 20.00
CA LEU A 15 -26.32 -4.87 21.19
C LEU A 15 -26.76 -5.56 22.50
N GLU A 16 -27.95 -6.15 22.53
CA GLU A 16 -28.49 -6.84 23.71
C GLU A 16 -28.04 -8.30 23.84
N LYS A 17 -27.61 -8.91 22.73
CA LYS A 17 -27.17 -10.30 22.66
C LYS A 17 -25.90 -10.40 21.83
N PRO A 18 -24.77 -9.92 22.36
CA PRO A 18 -23.50 -10.03 21.67
C PRO A 18 -23.05 -11.49 21.63
N GLU A 19 -22.41 -11.88 20.53
CA GLU A 19 -21.84 -13.23 20.41
C GLU A 19 -20.65 -13.43 21.35
N VAL A 20 -19.86 -12.37 21.57
CA VAL A 20 -18.72 -12.36 22.47
C VAL A 20 -18.81 -11.12 23.35
N SER A 21 -18.70 -11.30 24.66
CA SER A 21 -18.48 -10.21 25.61
C SER A 21 -17.31 -10.53 26.54
N ARG A 22 -16.55 -9.51 26.94
CA ARG A 22 -15.42 -9.64 27.87
C ARG A 22 -15.17 -8.33 28.61
N ASN A 23 -14.97 -8.44 29.93
CA ASN A 23 -14.48 -7.35 30.76
C ASN A 23 -12.95 -7.23 30.65
N VAL A 24 -12.47 -6.00 30.47
CA VAL A 24 -11.05 -5.65 30.43
C VAL A 24 -10.79 -4.53 31.43
N ASP A 25 -9.80 -4.71 32.31
CA ASP A 25 -9.48 -3.71 33.31
C ASP A 25 -8.83 -2.46 32.69
N ARG A 26 -9.11 -1.29 33.27
CA ARG A 26 -8.60 0.00 32.79
C ARG A 26 -7.08 0.02 32.63
N ASN A 27 -6.33 -0.55 33.56
CA ASN A 27 -4.86 -0.53 33.49
C ASN A 27 -4.35 -1.29 32.24
N THR A 28 -4.99 -2.40 31.89
CA THR A 28 -4.72 -3.11 30.62
C THR A 28 -5.06 -2.24 29.41
N LEU A 29 -6.19 -1.53 29.42
CA LEU A 29 -6.57 -0.64 28.32
C LEU A 29 -5.60 0.52 28.13
N VAL A 30 -5.15 1.13 29.23
CA VAL A 30 -4.19 2.26 29.22
C VAL A 30 -2.83 1.81 28.66
N LYS A 31 -2.40 0.59 28.99
CA LYS A 31 -1.15 0.01 28.47
C LYS A 31 -1.29 -0.50 27.03
N SER A 32 -2.51 -0.70 26.55
CA SER A 32 -2.78 -1.25 25.22
C SER A 32 -2.71 -0.16 24.16
N ARG A 33 -1.85 -0.35 23.15
CA ARG A 33 -1.76 0.59 22.00
C ARG A 33 -3.06 0.68 21.19
N LYS A 34 -3.86 -0.39 21.14
CA LYS A 34 -5.06 -0.48 20.29
C LYS A 34 -6.12 -1.38 20.92
N TRP A 35 -7.37 -0.93 20.95
CA TRP A 35 -8.48 -1.64 21.60
C TRP A 35 -9.28 -2.54 20.66
N THR A 36 -9.12 -2.41 19.34
CA THR A 36 -9.82 -3.25 18.32
C THR A 36 -9.56 -4.75 18.46
N ARG A 37 -8.55 -5.15 19.25
CA ARG A 37 -8.28 -6.55 19.60
C ARG A 37 -9.28 -7.14 20.60
N PHE A 38 -9.99 -6.30 21.35
CA PHE A 38 -10.98 -6.76 22.33
C PHE A 38 -12.35 -6.90 21.68
N PRO A 39 -13.18 -7.88 22.08
CA PRO A 39 -12.94 -8.87 23.14
C PRO A 39 -12.18 -10.14 22.67
N THR A 40 -11.98 -10.34 21.37
CA THR A 40 -11.56 -11.62 20.75
C THR A 40 -10.10 -12.03 21.02
N ASN A 41 -9.15 -11.10 21.01
CA ASN A 41 -7.70 -11.35 21.07
C ASN A 41 -7.04 -10.82 22.38
N TYR A 42 -7.57 -11.24 23.53
CA TYR A 42 -7.08 -10.81 24.86
C TYR A 42 -5.71 -11.41 25.25
N GLY A 43 -5.43 -12.67 24.89
CA GLY A 43 -4.24 -13.41 25.37
C GLY A 43 -2.88 -12.92 24.88
N ASN A 44 -2.82 -12.04 23.86
CA ASN A 44 -1.57 -11.60 23.23
C ASN A 44 -0.94 -10.34 23.85
N LEU A 45 -1.38 -9.92 25.04
CA LEU A 45 -0.88 -8.73 25.73
C LEU A 45 0.57 -8.86 26.24
N LEU A 46 1.09 -10.08 26.41
CA LEU A 46 2.33 -10.35 27.15
C LEU A 46 3.47 -10.98 26.32
N SER A 47 3.32 -11.10 25.00
CA SER A 47 4.42 -11.59 24.17
C SER A 47 5.50 -10.50 24.07
N ALA A 48 6.74 -10.86 24.42
CA ALA A 48 7.97 -10.07 24.26
C ALA A 48 8.04 -9.39 22.87
N HIS A 49 8.86 -8.34 22.72
CA HIS A 49 9.02 -7.54 21.49
C HIS A 49 9.23 -8.43 20.25
N ALA A 50 8.13 -8.89 19.65
CA ALA A 50 8.15 -9.70 18.46
C ALA A 50 8.50 -8.77 17.30
N PRO A 51 9.47 -9.14 16.44
CA PRO A 51 9.82 -8.34 15.29
C PRO A 51 8.59 -8.00 14.44
N THR A 52 8.47 -6.74 14.06
CA THR A 52 7.36 -6.16 13.30
C THR A 52 7.83 -5.77 11.91
N LEU A 53 6.89 -5.59 10.97
CA LEU A 53 7.24 -5.08 9.64
C LEU A 53 7.91 -3.71 9.69
N GLY A 54 7.57 -2.87 10.68
CA GLY A 54 8.17 -1.57 10.91
C GLY A 54 9.65 -1.63 11.28
N ASP A 55 10.15 -2.77 11.76
CA ASP A 55 11.58 -2.94 12.05
C ASP A 55 12.39 -3.11 10.76
N PHE A 56 11.78 -3.69 9.71
CA PHE A 56 12.44 -4.02 8.44
C PHE A 56 12.09 -3.06 7.29
N PHE A 57 10.93 -2.40 7.34
CA PHE A 57 10.43 -1.57 6.26
C PHE A 57 10.03 -0.16 6.72
N THR A 58 10.27 0.82 5.85
CA THR A 58 9.55 2.08 5.86
C THR A 58 8.33 1.94 4.98
N ILE A 59 7.12 2.03 5.54
CA ILE A 59 5.87 1.80 4.81
C ILE A 59 5.24 3.14 4.44
N LYS A 60 4.91 3.33 3.16
CA LYS A 60 4.19 4.51 2.67
C LYS A 60 3.00 4.08 1.84
N ARG A 61 1.97 4.93 1.73
CA ARG A 61 0.94 4.74 0.70
C ARG A 61 1.53 5.00 -0.69
N GLY A 62 0.96 4.36 -1.71
CA GLY A 62 1.17 4.76 -3.09
C GLY A 62 0.65 6.18 -3.37
N LEU A 63 0.98 6.70 -4.54
CA LEU A 63 0.68 8.08 -4.91
C LEU A 63 -0.81 8.30 -5.17
N ALA A 64 -1.28 9.53 -4.89
CA ALA A 64 -2.62 9.97 -5.26
C ALA A 64 -2.52 10.94 -6.44
N THR A 65 -3.04 10.53 -7.59
CA THR A 65 -2.96 11.32 -8.83
C THR A 65 -3.94 12.49 -8.85
N GLY A 66 -5.06 12.38 -8.11
CA GLY A 66 -6.21 13.28 -8.24
C GLY A 66 -7.14 12.93 -9.39
N ASP A 67 -6.62 12.25 -10.42
CA ASP A 67 -7.35 11.84 -11.60
C ASP A 67 -6.65 10.68 -12.31
N ASN A 68 -6.99 9.44 -11.95
CA ASN A 68 -6.32 8.28 -12.52
C ASN A 68 -6.53 8.19 -14.04
N ASP A 69 -7.73 8.49 -14.53
CA ASP A 69 -8.07 8.33 -15.95
C ASP A 69 -7.32 9.33 -16.84
N PHE A 70 -6.90 10.47 -16.28
CA PHE A 70 -6.09 11.47 -16.98
C PHE A 70 -4.59 11.21 -16.84
N PHE A 71 -4.11 10.89 -15.63
CA PHE A 71 -2.67 10.77 -15.40
C PHE A 71 -2.11 9.36 -15.68
N ILE A 72 -2.95 8.33 -15.76
CA ILE A 72 -2.51 6.95 -16.00
C ILE A 72 -3.02 6.51 -17.37
N LEU A 73 -2.09 6.36 -18.30
CA LEU A 73 -2.38 5.98 -19.68
C LEU A 73 -1.85 4.56 -19.96
N SER A 74 -2.55 3.82 -20.81
CA SER A 74 -1.99 2.60 -21.35
C SER A 74 -0.91 2.94 -22.39
N LYS A 75 0.00 1.99 -22.63
CA LYS A 75 1.04 2.13 -23.66
C LYS A 75 0.46 2.48 -25.03
N GLU A 76 -0.61 1.77 -25.41
CA GLU A 76 -1.29 1.95 -26.68
C GLU A 76 -1.85 3.37 -26.81
N LYS A 77 -2.38 3.94 -25.71
CA LYS A 77 -2.91 5.31 -25.72
C LYS A 77 -1.82 6.37 -25.85
N ILE A 78 -0.66 6.12 -25.22
CA ILE A 78 0.52 7.00 -25.34
C ILE A 78 1.01 7.03 -26.79
N GLU A 79 1.07 5.86 -27.44
CA GLU A 79 1.46 5.72 -28.84
C GLU A 79 0.43 6.35 -29.80
N GLU A 80 -0.87 6.11 -29.59
CA GLU A 80 -1.97 6.70 -30.38
C GLU A 80 -1.94 8.23 -30.35
N LEU A 81 -1.66 8.82 -29.19
CA LEU A 81 -1.57 10.27 -28.99
C LEU A 81 -0.20 10.86 -29.36
N ASN A 82 0.76 10.02 -29.79
CA ASN A 82 2.14 10.41 -30.11
C ASN A 82 2.80 11.22 -28.98
N LEU A 83 2.65 10.75 -27.74
CA LEU A 83 3.23 11.37 -26.55
C LEU A 83 4.64 10.84 -26.28
N ASP A 84 5.53 11.72 -25.85
CA ASP A 84 6.92 11.36 -25.54
C ASP A 84 6.98 10.51 -24.26
N MET A 85 7.40 9.25 -24.40
CA MET A 85 7.53 8.27 -23.31
C MET A 85 8.49 8.73 -22.19
N ASN A 86 9.37 9.69 -22.44
CA ASN A 86 10.26 10.26 -21.40
C ASN A 86 9.48 10.96 -20.26
N PHE A 87 8.23 11.35 -20.49
CA PHE A 87 7.35 11.93 -19.47
C PHE A 87 6.56 10.88 -18.68
N PHE A 88 6.84 9.60 -18.88
CA PHE A 88 6.04 8.52 -18.35
C PHE A 88 6.85 7.61 -17.45
N THR A 89 6.30 7.31 -16.27
CA THR A 89 6.86 6.33 -15.33
C THR A 89 5.95 5.11 -15.30
N PRO A 90 6.46 3.88 -15.46
CA PRO A 90 5.61 2.69 -15.37
C PRO A 90 4.87 2.64 -14.03
N ILE A 91 3.60 2.22 -14.05
CA ILE A 91 2.76 2.13 -12.86
C ILE A 91 1.95 0.84 -12.90
N LEU A 92 1.84 0.18 -11.74
CA LEU A 92 1.04 -1.03 -11.64
C LEU A 92 -0.46 -0.69 -11.73
N PRO A 93 -1.27 -1.56 -12.37
CA PRO A 93 -2.72 -1.40 -12.38
C PRO A 93 -3.29 -1.53 -10.96
N SER A 94 -4.55 -1.14 -10.77
CA SER A 94 -5.27 -1.38 -9.52
C SER A 94 -5.18 -2.85 -9.09
N PRO A 95 -5.11 -3.16 -7.77
CA PRO A 95 -5.04 -4.55 -7.27
C PRO A 95 -6.17 -5.44 -7.81
N ARG A 96 -7.30 -4.85 -8.18
CA ARG A 96 -8.44 -5.54 -8.80
C ARG A 96 -8.10 -6.15 -10.17
N TYR A 97 -7.25 -5.49 -10.94
CA TYR A 97 -6.89 -5.91 -12.30
C TYR A 97 -5.55 -6.66 -12.35
N LEU A 98 -4.74 -6.58 -11.29
CA LEU A 98 -3.51 -7.35 -11.18
C LEU A 98 -3.82 -8.80 -10.76
N LYS A 99 -3.68 -9.75 -11.69
CA LYS A 99 -4.01 -11.17 -11.48
C LYS A 99 -2.90 -11.99 -10.82
N CYS A 100 -1.65 -11.54 -10.90
CA CYS A 100 -0.49 -12.19 -10.30
C CYS A 100 -0.04 -11.50 -9.00
N ASN A 101 0.76 -12.19 -8.20
CA ASN A 101 1.41 -11.63 -7.00
C ASN A 101 2.93 -11.48 -7.17
N GLU A 102 3.49 -11.87 -8.31
CA GLU A 102 4.87 -11.63 -8.68
C GLU A 102 4.87 -11.02 -10.09
N VAL A 103 5.52 -9.88 -10.25
CA VAL A 103 5.52 -9.08 -11.48
C VAL A 103 6.94 -8.97 -11.99
N PHE A 104 7.18 -9.56 -13.16
CA PHE A 104 8.47 -9.51 -13.85
C PHE A 104 8.58 -8.30 -14.77
N SER A 105 9.80 -7.84 -15.00
CA SER A 105 10.10 -6.71 -15.87
C SER A 105 10.53 -7.15 -17.26
N ASP A 106 10.28 -6.28 -18.25
CA ASP A 106 10.96 -6.31 -19.53
C ASP A 106 12.36 -5.69 -19.42
N LYS A 107 13.10 -5.66 -20.53
CA LYS A 107 14.45 -5.06 -20.62
C LYS A 107 14.52 -3.57 -20.28
N TYR A 108 13.38 -2.87 -20.22
CA TYR A 108 13.27 -1.45 -19.90
C TYR A 108 12.75 -1.21 -18.48
N GLY A 109 12.53 -2.27 -17.70
CA GLY A 109 11.98 -2.17 -16.34
C GLY A 109 10.45 -2.02 -16.30
N ASN A 110 9.74 -2.19 -17.41
CA ASN A 110 8.28 -2.11 -17.44
C ASN A 110 7.65 -3.44 -17.04
N PRO A 111 6.45 -3.46 -16.43
CA PRO A 111 5.80 -4.69 -16.03
C PRO A 111 5.36 -5.52 -17.25
N CYS A 112 5.70 -6.80 -17.27
CA CYS A 112 5.25 -7.77 -18.27
C CYS A 112 3.79 -8.20 -17.99
N LEU A 113 2.83 -7.33 -18.33
CA LEU A 113 1.39 -7.54 -18.16
C LEU A 113 0.68 -7.39 -19.51
N ASP A 114 -0.54 -7.97 -19.63
CA ASP A 114 -1.39 -7.85 -20.82
C ASP A 114 -1.61 -6.40 -21.25
N THR A 115 -1.73 -5.49 -20.27
CA THR A 115 -1.80 -4.05 -20.50
C THR A 115 -0.79 -3.36 -19.61
N GLN A 116 0.11 -2.60 -20.23
CA GLN A 116 1.10 -1.79 -19.54
C GLN A 116 0.53 -0.39 -19.31
N TYR A 117 0.60 0.07 -18.06
CA TYR A 117 0.16 1.41 -17.67
C TYR A 117 1.34 2.27 -17.26
N PHE A 118 1.22 3.56 -17.54
CA PHE A 118 2.23 4.55 -17.23
C PHE A 118 1.59 5.81 -16.65
N LEU A 119 2.24 6.36 -15.63
CA LEU A 119 1.92 7.64 -15.04
C LEU A 119 2.58 8.77 -15.83
N LEU A 120 1.79 9.73 -16.31
CA LEU A 120 2.28 11.01 -16.79
C LEU A 120 2.91 11.79 -15.63
N ASN A 121 4.23 11.88 -15.65
CA ASN A 121 5.08 12.45 -14.61
C ASN A 121 5.92 13.60 -15.19
N CYS A 122 5.25 14.71 -15.53
CA CYS A 122 5.91 15.93 -15.99
C CYS A 122 6.34 16.80 -14.79
N THR A 123 7.64 17.08 -14.69
CA THR A 123 8.23 17.94 -13.66
C THR A 123 8.69 19.30 -14.19
N LEU A 124 8.47 19.59 -15.48
CA LEU A 124 8.86 20.85 -16.11
C LEU A 124 7.77 21.92 -15.90
N PRO A 125 8.12 23.21 -15.81
CA PRO A 125 7.14 24.30 -15.80
C PRO A 125 6.36 24.42 -17.12
N GLU A 126 5.17 25.04 -17.09
CA GLU A 126 4.26 25.15 -18.25
C GLU A 126 4.93 25.74 -19.49
N GLU A 127 5.65 26.84 -19.33
CA GLU A 127 6.34 27.52 -20.43
C GLU A 127 7.39 26.63 -21.11
N GLU A 128 8.08 25.80 -20.35
CA GLU A 128 9.10 24.90 -20.87
C GLU A 128 8.47 23.72 -21.63
N VAL A 129 7.41 23.12 -21.07
CA VAL A 129 6.67 22.04 -21.73
C VAL A 129 6.04 22.55 -23.03
N LYS A 130 5.41 23.73 -22.99
CA LYS A 130 4.76 24.34 -24.15
C LYS A 130 5.75 24.62 -25.28
N LYS A 131 6.96 25.06 -24.96
CA LYS A 131 8.00 25.40 -25.94
C LYS A 131 8.69 24.15 -26.52
N ASN A 132 9.06 23.20 -25.67
CA ASN A 132 9.95 22.10 -26.04
C ASN A 132 9.20 20.77 -26.30
N HIS A 133 8.00 20.60 -25.75
CA HIS A 133 7.22 19.36 -25.81
C HIS A 133 5.73 19.63 -26.13
N PRO A 134 5.43 20.16 -27.33
CA PRO A 134 4.07 20.61 -27.68
C PRO A 134 3.02 19.49 -27.66
N SER A 135 3.36 18.23 -27.94
CA SER A 135 2.41 17.11 -27.84
C SER A 135 1.98 16.85 -26.40
N ILE A 136 2.93 16.85 -25.46
CA ILE A 136 2.66 16.75 -24.01
C ILE A 136 1.86 17.96 -23.54
N TRP A 137 2.22 19.16 -23.96
CA TRP A 137 1.46 20.37 -23.60
C TRP A 137 0.02 20.32 -24.11
N ASN A 138 -0.21 19.89 -25.35
CA ASN A 138 -1.55 19.77 -25.91
C ASN A 138 -2.40 18.77 -25.10
N TYR A 139 -1.82 17.64 -24.70
CA TYR A 139 -2.48 16.69 -23.82
C TYR A 139 -2.81 17.30 -22.45
N LEU A 140 -1.82 17.92 -21.79
CA LEU A 140 -2.04 18.60 -20.50
C LEU A 140 -3.11 19.69 -20.61
N SER A 141 -3.08 20.49 -21.67
CA SER A 141 -4.03 21.59 -21.91
C SER A 141 -5.48 21.11 -21.95
N SER A 142 -5.72 19.88 -22.46
CA SER A 142 -7.07 19.29 -22.48
C SER A 142 -7.64 19.05 -21.07
N GLY A 143 -6.80 18.98 -20.05
CA GLY A 143 -7.19 18.78 -18.65
C GLY A 143 -7.38 20.05 -17.82
N ILE A 144 -7.13 21.25 -18.38
CA ILE A 144 -7.17 22.51 -17.61
C ILE A 144 -8.57 22.83 -17.05
N ASP A 145 -9.60 22.64 -17.88
CA ASP A 145 -10.98 22.96 -17.49
C ASP A 145 -11.65 21.82 -16.70
N THR A 146 -11.00 20.66 -16.61
CA THR A 146 -11.56 19.45 -15.99
C THR A 146 -10.67 18.94 -14.86
N THR A 147 -9.58 18.23 -15.19
CA THR A 147 -8.65 17.62 -14.24
C THR A 147 -8.00 18.63 -13.31
N ALA A 148 -7.59 19.81 -13.81
CA ALA A 148 -6.96 20.82 -12.98
C ALA A 148 -7.89 21.40 -11.92
N GLN A 149 -9.22 21.34 -12.13
CA GLN A 149 -10.22 21.81 -11.17
C GLN A 149 -10.47 20.82 -10.03
N LYS A 150 -10.02 19.56 -10.16
CA LYS A 150 -10.16 18.53 -9.11
C LYS A 150 -9.34 18.94 -7.88
N TYR A 151 -9.86 18.63 -6.69
CA TYR A 151 -9.32 19.09 -5.41
C TYR A 151 -7.81 18.90 -5.25
N LEU A 152 -7.29 17.70 -5.54
CA LEU A 152 -5.85 17.45 -5.41
C LEU A 152 -5.03 18.24 -6.44
N CYS A 153 -5.49 18.29 -7.69
CA CYS A 153 -4.81 18.99 -8.78
C CYS A 153 -4.72 20.49 -8.51
N LYS A 154 -5.86 21.10 -8.14
CA LYS A 154 -5.97 22.54 -7.86
C LYS A 154 -5.07 23.02 -6.73
N ASN A 155 -4.79 22.15 -5.75
CA ASN A 155 -3.97 22.49 -4.59
C ASN A 155 -2.47 22.23 -4.77
N ARG A 156 -2.03 21.77 -5.95
CA ARG A 156 -0.61 21.58 -6.26
C ARG A 156 0.02 22.89 -6.74
N LYS A 157 1.35 23.00 -6.60
CA LYS A 157 2.13 24.15 -7.13
C LYS A 157 1.93 24.31 -8.65
N VAL A 158 1.95 23.20 -9.37
CA VAL A 158 1.58 23.08 -10.78
C VAL A 158 0.61 21.91 -10.84
N TRP A 159 -0.55 22.08 -11.46
CA TRP A 159 -1.69 21.17 -11.25
C TRP A 159 -1.41 19.73 -11.70
N TYR A 160 -0.55 19.55 -12.71
CA TYR A 160 -0.16 18.24 -13.23
C TYR A 160 1.05 17.59 -12.54
N TYR A 161 1.73 18.27 -11.61
CA TYR A 161 2.86 17.69 -10.89
C TYR A 161 2.42 16.52 -9.99
N GLN A 162 3.05 15.36 -10.15
CA GLN A 162 2.72 14.18 -9.35
C GLN A 162 3.56 14.08 -8.08
N GLU A 163 3.08 13.30 -7.11
CA GLU A 163 3.89 12.95 -5.93
C GLU A 163 5.11 12.12 -6.36
N ASN A 164 6.29 12.45 -5.83
CA ASN A 164 7.48 11.64 -6.08
C ASN A 164 7.45 10.34 -5.26
N ARG A 165 7.51 9.20 -5.96
CA ARG A 165 7.64 7.84 -5.41
C ARG A 165 8.65 7.07 -6.23
N SER A 166 9.53 6.34 -5.56
CA SER A 166 10.38 5.35 -6.22
C SER A 166 9.71 3.99 -6.23
N ALA A 167 10.07 3.14 -7.17
CA ALA A 167 9.66 1.74 -7.14
C ALA A 167 10.18 1.05 -5.87
N THR A 168 9.50 -0.01 -5.46
CA THR A 168 9.94 -0.87 -4.37
C THR A 168 9.62 -2.33 -4.70
N PRO A 169 10.45 -3.31 -4.27
CA PRO A 169 10.20 -4.72 -4.51
C PRO A 169 8.95 -5.24 -3.81
N PHE A 170 8.53 -4.65 -2.69
CA PHE A 170 7.42 -5.19 -1.89
C PHE A 170 6.24 -4.23 -1.81
N LEU A 171 5.08 -4.71 -2.22
CA LEU A 171 3.82 -4.00 -2.17
C LEU A 171 2.78 -4.80 -1.38
N CYS A 172 1.83 -4.11 -0.78
CA CYS A 172 0.67 -4.72 -0.13
C CYS A 172 -0.60 -3.99 -0.58
N SER A 173 -1.66 -4.72 -0.93
CA SER A 173 -2.94 -4.07 -1.25
C SER A 173 -3.48 -3.29 -0.05
N TYR A 174 -3.89 -2.05 -0.25
CA TYR A 174 -4.34 -1.15 0.82
C TYR A 174 -5.68 -1.57 1.45
N MET A 175 -6.54 -2.15 0.62
CA MET A 175 -7.84 -2.67 0.99
C MET A 175 -8.09 -4.00 0.29
N GLY A 176 -8.89 -4.84 0.92
CA GLY A 176 -9.39 -6.04 0.29
C GLY A 176 -10.50 -6.71 1.09
N ARG A 177 -11.05 -7.78 0.53
CA ARG A 177 -12.10 -8.58 1.13
C ARG A 177 -11.59 -10.01 1.28
N ARG A 178 -12.08 -10.71 2.29
CA ARG A 178 -11.92 -12.16 2.36
C ARG A 178 -12.84 -12.79 1.33
N ASN A 179 -12.26 -13.61 0.46
CA ASN A 179 -13.04 -14.44 -0.47
C ASN A 179 -13.40 -15.80 0.15
N ASP A 180 -12.66 -16.24 1.18
CA ASP A 180 -12.99 -17.41 2.01
C ASP A 180 -12.52 -17.22 3.48
N GLU A 181 -12.75 -18.23 4.33
CA GLU A 181 -12.37 -18.23 5.74
C GLU A 181 -10.85 -18.39 6.03
N HIS A 182 -10.02 -18.70 5.05
CA HIS A 182 -8.57 -18.89 5.21
C HIS A 182 -7.72 -17.90 4.41
N ALA A 183 -8.29 -17.19 3.45
CA ALA A 183 -7.62 -16.22 2.61
C ALA A 183 -7.30 -14.95 3.39
N THR A 184 -6.11 -14.40 3.17
CA THR A 184 -5.76 -13.09 3.70
C THR A 184 -6.52 -12.00 2.94
N PRO A 185 -7.08 -10.99 3.63
CA PRO A 185 -7.77 -9.89 2.95
C PRO A 185 -6.81 -9.00 2.16
N PHE A 186 -5.52 -9.04 2.47
CA PHE A 186 -4.48 -8.25 1.83
C PHE A 186 -3.54 -9.16 1.04
N ARG A 187 -3.14 -8.71 -0.16
CA ARG A 187 -2.20 -9.39 -1.05
C ARG A 187 -0.85 -8.71 -0.98
N PHE A 188 0.20 -9.51 -0.77
CA PHE A 188 1.58 -9.04 -0.92
C PHE A 188 2.08 -9.34 -2.33
N ILE A 189 2.69 -8.34 -2.98
CA ILE A 189 3.17 -8.43 -4.35
C ILE A 189 4.68 -8.21 -4.36
N LEU A 190 5.38 -9.09 -5.08
CA LEU A 190 6.79 -8.95 -5.42
C LEU A 190 6.90 -8.27 -6.79
N ASN A 191 7.57 -7.14 -6.82
CA ASN A 191 7.69 -6.27 -7.99
C ASN A 191 9.15 -6.19 -8.44
N HIS A 192 9.49 -6.90 -9.51
CA HIS A 192 10.82 -6.88 -10.12
C HIS A 192 10.99 -5.75 -11.15
N THR A 193 10.07 -4.78 -11.15
CA THR A 193 9.96 -3.75 -12.17
C THR A 193 10.26 -2.37 -11.61
N SER A 194 10.47 -1.40 -12.49
CA SER A 194 10.56 0.02 -12.14
C SER A 194 9.18 0.65 -11.92
N ALA A 195 8.10 -0.14 -11.93
CA ALA A 195 6.76 0.38 -11.75
C ALA A 195 6.51 0.85 -10.32
N ILE A 196 5.90 2.04 -10.22
CA ILE A 196 5.35 2.56 -8.97
C ILE A 196 3.89 2.11 -8.81
N ALA A 197 3.21 2.61 -7.78
CA ALA A 197 1.83 2.22 -7.49
C ALA A 197 0.97 3.39 -6.99
N THR A 198 -0.32 3.33 -7.29
CA THR A 198 -1.33 4.25 -6.75
C THR A 198 -1.62 3.97 -5.27
N ASN A 199 -2.35 4.88 -4.63
CA ASN A 199 -2.80 4.77 -3.23
C ASN A 199 -3.71 3.56 -2.92
N SER A 200 -4.04 2.74 -3.92
CA SER A 200 -4.63 1.41 -3.74
C SER A 200 -3.63 0.37 -3.21
N TYR A 201 -2.34 0.72 -3.14
CA TYR A 201 -1.26 -0.06 -2.57
C TYR A 201 -0.56 0.67 -1.42
N LEU A 202 0.00 -0.12 -0.53
CA LEU A 202 1.07 0.24 0.39
C LEU A 202 2.39 -0.21 -0.21
N MET A 203 3.38 0.70 -0.20
CA MET A 203 4.73 0.48 -0.69
C MET A 203 5.65 0.28 0.51
N LEU A 204 6.28 -0.90 0.60
CA LEU A 204 7.16 -1.29 1.69
C LEU A 204 8.60 -1.12 1.23
N TYR A 205 9.28 -0.07 1.70
CA TYR A 205 10.67 0.20 1.34
C TYR A 205 11.60 -0.48 2.35
N PRO A 206 12.48 -1.42 1.93
CA PRO A 206 13.43 -2.04 2.84
C PRO A 206 14.29 -0.99 3.55
N LYS A 207 14.52 -1.16 4.85
CA LYS A 207 15.47 -0.34 5.64
C LYS A 207 16.90 -0.85 5.44
N ALA A 208 17.88 -0.05 5.87
CA ALA A 208 19.31 -0.27 5.64
C ALA A 208 19.76 -1.74 5.83
N THR A 209 19.46 -2.37 6.97
CA THR A 209 19.86 -3.77 7.24
C THR A 209 19.32 -4.76 6.21
N LEU A 210 18.05 -4.61 5.81
CA LEU A 210 17.44 -5.47 4.81
C LEU A 210 17.96 -5.13 3.40
N GLN A 211 18.21 -3.85 3.10
CA GLN A 211 18.80 -3.42 1.83
C GLN A 211 20.21 -4.00 1.63
N GLU A 212 21.05 -3.97 2.67
CA GLU A 212 22.40 -4.54 2.63
C GLU A 212 22.36 -6.05 2.36
N THR A 213 21.40 -6.75 2.97
CA THR A 213 21.23 -8.19 2.77
C THR A 213 20.76 -8.51 1.35
N ILE A 214 19.77 -7.76 0.84
CA ILE A 214 19.30 -7.87 -0.55
C ILE A 214 20.44 -7.60 -1.54
N ALA A 215 21.29 -6.61 -1.26
CA ALA A 215 22.42 -6.28 -2.13
C ALA A 215 23.49 -7.39 -2.19
N ARG A 216 23.68 -8.14 -1.10
CA ARG A 216 24.61 -9.28 -1.03
C ARG A 216 24.01 -10.55 -1.63
N THR A 217 22.73 -10.77 -1.41
CA THR A 217 22.01 -11.99 -1.81
C THR A 217 20.66 -11.62 -2.43
N PRO A 218 20.60 -11.28 -3.73
CA PRO A 218 19.36 -10.84 -4.37
C PRO A 218 18.20 -11.83 -4.27
N ASP A 219 18.49 -13.14 -4.26
CA ASP A 219 17.48 -14.21 -4.16
C ASP A 219 16.67 -14.16 -2.85
N ILE A 220 17.18 -13.46 -1.82
CA ILE A 220 16.46 -13.26 -0.55
C ILE A 220 15.15 -12.49 -0.74
N LEU A 221 14.97 -11.76 -1.84
CA LEU A 221 13.72 -11.09 -2.17
C LEU A 221 12.54 -12.07 -2.15
N TYR A 222 12.73 -13.27 -2.69
CA TYR A 222 11.70 -14.31 -2.71
C TYR A 222 11.39 -14.83 -1.30
N GLU A 223 12.42 -15.02 -0.46
CA GLU A 223 12.25 -15.46 0.93
C GLU A 223 11.54 -14.41 1.79
N VAL A 224 11.88 -13.14 1.61
CA VAL A 224 11.22 -12.00 2.26
C VAL A 224 9.76 -11.93 1.82
N TRP A 225 9.48 -12.03 0.53
CA TRP A 225 8.11 -12.05 0.01
C TRP A 225 7.31 -13.25 0.53
N ASN A 226 7.92 -14.43 0.62
CA ASN A 226 7.30 -15.60 1.25
C ASN A 226 7.00 -15.36 2.73
N ALA A 227 7.92 -14.74 3.48
CA ALA A 227 7.68 -14.39 4.87
C ALA A 227 6.49 -13.42 5.02
N LEU A 228 6.33 -12.46 4.09
CA LEU A 228 5.16 -11.56 4.05
C LEU A 228 3.85 -12.30 3.74
N ASN A 229 3.84 -13.20 2.74
CA ASN A 229 2.65 -13.98 2.39
C ASN A 229 2.22 -14.97 3.48
N ASN A 230 3.13 -15.34 4.38
CA ASN A 230 2.85 -16.24 5.50
C ASN A 230 2.38 -15.51 6.77
N ILE A 231 2.21 -14.18 6.74
CA ILE A 231 1.59 -13.45 7.84
C ILE A 231 0.12 -13.88 7.94
N THR A 232 -0.31 -14.22 9.15
CA THR A 232 -1.68 -14.71 9.35
C THR A 232 -2.71 -13.60 9.13
N ALA A 233 -3.91 -13.97 8.67
CA ALA A 233 -5.02 -13.02 8.58
C ALA A 233 -5.30 -12.35 9.94
N ASN A 234 -5.20 -13.09 11.05
CA ASN A 234 -5.40 -12.55 12.39
C ASN A 234 -4.37 -11.46 12.76
N ASP A 235 -3.08 -11.65 12.43
CA ASP A 235 -2.04 -10.66 12.69
C ASP A 235 -2.30 -9.36 11.89
N LEU A 236 -2.68 -9.48 10.61
CA LEU A 236 -3.04 -8.34 9.77
C LEU A 236 -4.30 -7.61 10.27
N GLU A 237 -5.32 -8.37 10.66
CA GLU A 237 -6.62 -7.83 11.06
C GLU A 237 -6.62 -7.20 12.44
N SER A 238 -5.83 -7.74 13.37
CA SER A 238 -5.62 -7.13 14.68
C SER A 238 -5.10 -5.69 14.56
N GLU A 239 -4.36 -5.41 13.49
CA GLU A 239 -3.79 -4.11 13.19
C GLU A 239 -4.57 -3.27 12.19
N GLY A 240 -5.34 -3.89 11.31
CA GLY A 240 -6.21 -3.20 10.35
C GLY A 240 -7.52 -2.66 10.93
N ARG A 241 -8.36 -2.15 10.03
CA ARG A 241 -9.73 -1.67 10.29
C ARG A 241 -10.71 -2.48 9.47
N VAL A 242 -11.88 -2.74 10.06
CA VAL A 242 -12.99 -3.38 9.37
C VAL A 242 -14.05 -2.32 9.04
N TYR A 243 -14.46 -2.29 7.78
CA TYR A 243 -15.56 -1.47 7.27
C TYR A 243 -16.78 -2.36 7.01
N GLY A 244 -17.96 -1.74 6.88
CA GLY A 244 -19.18 -2.44 6.53
C GLY A 244 -19.03 -3.32 5.28
N GLY A 245 -19.72 -4.47 5.27
CA GLY A 245 -19.69 -5.41 4.14
C GLY A 245 -18.38 -6.21 4.01
N GLY A 246 -17.63 -6.39 5.11
CA GLY A 246 -16.44 -7.25 5.15
C GLY A 246 -15.20 -6.67 4.46
N LEU A 247 -15.24 -5.39 4.06
CA LEU A 247 -14.09 -4.68 3.52
C LEU A 247 -13.10 -4.38 4.63
N LYS A 248 -11.85 -4.80 4.44
CA LYS A 248 -10.76 -4.56 5.41
C LYS A 248 -9.76 -3.59 4.79
N LYS A 249 -9.20 -2.75 5.65
CA LYS A 249 -8.22 -1.72 5.29
C LYS A 249 -7.07 -1.79 6.28
N ILE A 250 -5.85 -1.52 5.80
CA ILE A 250 -4.71 -1.33 6.69
C ILE A 250 -3.93 -0.09 6.25
N GLU A 251 -3.66 0.81 7.19
CA GLU A 251 -2.88 2.03 6.96
C GLU A 251 -1.36 1.76 7.08
N PRO A 252 -0.48 2.62 6.51
CA PRO A 252 0.97 2.40 6.61
C PRO A 252 1.47 2.20 8.04
N LYS A 253 0.97 3.00 8.99
CA LYS A 253 1.34 2.92 10.40
C LYS A 253 0.83 1.64 11.06
N GLU A 254 -0.35 1.17 10.67
CA GLU A 254 -0.95 -0.07 11.16
C GLU A 254 -0.16 -1.28 10.65
N LEU A 255 0.13 -1.33 9.34
CA LEU A 255 0.94 -2.39 8.75
C LEU A 255 2.34 -2.46 9.39
N SER A 256 2.91 -1.32 9.80
CA SER A 256 4.22 -1.30 10.47
C SER A 256 4.23 -2.02 11.82
N TYR A 257 3.09 -2.20 12.47
CA TYR A 257 2.99 -2.91 13.76
C TYR A 257 2.68 -4.40 13.62
N VAL A 258 2.42 -4.87 12.39
CA VAL A 258 2.13 -6.29 12.15
C VAL A 258 3.37 -7.12 12.45
N LYS A 259 3.19 -8.16 13.27
CA LYS A 259 4.25 -9.08 13.68
C LYS A 259 4.68 -9.92 12.49
N CYS A 260 5.99 -10.05 12.30
CA CYS A 260 6.57 -10.93 11.29
C CYS A 260 7.92 -11.49 11.78
N PRO A 261 7.91 -12.42 12.76
CA PRO A 261 9.14 -12.97 13.32
C PRO A 261 9.98 -13.78 12.30
N ARG A 262 9.37 -14.22 11.19
CA ARG A 262 10.08 -14.92 10.11
C ARG A 262 11.13 -14.02 9.44
N LEU A 263 10.87 -12.73 9.28
CA LEU A 263 11.83 -11.80 8.67
C LEU A 263 13.12 -11.67 9.48
N ALA A 264 13.01 -11.67 10.81
CA ALA A 264 14.19 -11.60 11.67
C ALA A 264 15.13 -12.80 11.46
N LYS A 265 14.58 -13.98 11.15
CA LYS A 265 15.37 -15.21 10.92
C LYS A 265 16.13 -15.19 9.59
N LEU A 266 15.73 -14.35 8.63
CA LEU A 266 16.39 -14.23 7.33
C LEU A 266 17.63 -13.33 7.37
N LEU A 267 17.82 -12.57 8.46
CA LEU A 267 18.91 -11.59 8.60
C LEU A 267 20.03 -12.07 9.55
N VAL A 268 19.99 -13.35 9.95
CA VAL A 268 20.97 -13.99 10.85
C VAL A 268 21.96 -14.80 10.03
#